data_AF-A0A1G4AMI1-F1
#
_entry.id   AF-A0A1G4AMI1-F1
#
_cell.length_a   1.000
_cell.length_b   1.000
_cell.length_c   1.000
_cell.angle_alpha   90.00
_cell.angle_beta   90.00
_cell.angle_gamma   90.00
#
_symmetry.space_group_name_H-M   'P 1'
#
loop_
_entity.id
_entity.type
_entity.pdbx_description
1 polymer ?
#
loop_
_entity_poly.entity_id
_entity_poly.type
_entity_poly.pdbx_seq_one_letter_code
_entity_poly.pdbx_strand_id
1 'polypeptide(L)'
;MHHTSSPNVSVMDIFFPGFTGFTAALHQLLSGNLDSYAALLCIYGMLMFSGKLLCRTVGSFVDTYFTTKTDVHDPDEAYDMLECWVSAQDFAKNACSSLVSVDSRRGRALIHPDCDTAAKKPLRFTPWRDRLSFWYKGHLLFLQCTQNEVALFPRKTMTVSCVGRSSQILRDLMDECRFDYLKLSENKTSIFEHHNNGWKRTITRDTRPIETVVMKEELKQMLLKDIRSFLDPRARSWYASRGLPYRRGYLLYGRPGTGKSSLSMSIAGCFGLDIYVLSLAGINDGRLSALFAELPQRCVVLLEDVDAVGTTRSRGADTDESDSGSEVSRSSPKPSGSLSLSGLLNVLDGVASQEGRVLIMTTNHIEHLDGALIRPGRVDKKIEFELADAEVVRKLFCTVFEQSEEEMSDAETRDKSNEDVRQLAVRFAGAVPELEFSPADILSFLLANRGSPSSALADAEGWVFKTRKGGTLRRCDSWGQSD
;
A
#
# COMPACT_ATOMS: atom_id res chain seq x y z
N MET A 1 -31.38 -47.39 -56.48
CA MET A 1 -30.67 -47.15 -55.20
C MET A 1 -29.55 -46.18 -55.48
N HIS A 2 -29.57 -45.03 -54.82
CA HIS A 2 -28.66 -43.90 -55.00
C HIS A 2 -27.22 -44.27 -54.61
N HIS A 3 -26.25 -44.02 -55.50
CA HIS A 3 -24.86 -43.83 -55.11
C HIS A 3 -24.66 -42.32 -54.86
N THR A 4 -24.58 -41.93 -53.59
CA THR A 4 -24.17 -40.59 -53.17
C THR A 4 -22.65 -40.48 -53.26
N SER A 5 -22.15 -39.72 -54.23
CA SER A 5 -20.75 -39.32 -54.31
C SER A 5 -20.44 -38.28 -53.22
N SER A 6 -19.53 -38.62 -52.32
CA SER A 6 -18.95 -37.72 -51.31
C SER A 6 -18.25 -36.50 -51.95
N PRO A 7 -18.39 -35.29 -51.40
CA PRO A 7 -17.68 -34.13 -51.91
C PRO A 7 -16.19 -34.22 -51.54
N ASN A 8 -15.31 -34.21 -52.54
CA ASN A 8 -13.87 -34.08 -52.32
C ASN A 8 -13.58 -32.71 -51.69
N VAL A 9 -13.23 -32.68 -50.41
CA VAL A 9 -12.77 -31.46 -49.74
C VAL A 9 -11.38 -31.13 -50.29
N SER A 10 -11.25 -29.98 -50.94
CA SER A 10 -9.98 -29.49 -51.48
C SER A 10 -9.01 -29.19 -50.35
N VAL A 11 -7.74 -29.63 -50.48
CA VAL A 11 -6.66 -29.38 -49.49
C VAL A 11 -6.49 -27.88 -49.19
N MET A 12 -6.84 -27.00 -50.14
CA MET A 12 -6.77 -25.55 -49.94
C MET A 12 -7.82 -24.99 -48.96
N ASP A 13 -8.97 -25.65 -48.78
CA ASP A 13 -9.99 -25.20 -47.81
C ASP A 13 -9.55 -25.43 -46.35
N ILE A 14 -8.55 -26.30 -46.13
CA ILE A 14 -7.96 -26.54 -44.81
C ILE A 14 -7.09 -25.34 -44.38
N PHE A 15 -6.40 -24.71 -45.34
CA PHE A 15 -5.53 -23.56 -45.08
C PHE A 15 -6.27 -22.22 -45.24
N PHE A 16 -7.31 -22.17 -46.07
CA PHE A 16 -8.11 -20.98 -46.35
C PHE A 16 -9.61 -21.34 -46.39
N PRO A 17 -10.32 -21.30 -45.24
CA PRO A 17 -11.74 -21.65 -45.21
C PRO A 17 -12.57 -20.75 -46.13
N GLY A 18 -13.27 -21.35 -47.11
CA GLY A 18 -14.11 -20.64 -48.08
C GLY A 18 -13.43 -20.39 -49.44
N PHE A 19 -12.22 -20.92 -49.64
CA PHE A 19 -11.49 -20.81 -50.90
C PHE A 19 -12.20 -21.55 -52.05
N THR A 20 -12.87 -22.67 -51.79
CA THR A 20 -13.65 -23.37 -52.81
C THR A 20 -14.86 -22.55 -53.30
N GLY A 21 -15.58 -21.89 -52.39
CA GLY A 21 -16.65 -20.96 -52.73
C GLY A 21 -16.16 -19.76 -53.55
N PHE A 22 -14.97 -19.25 -53.24
CA PHE A 22 -14.29 -18.21 -54.01
C PHE A 22 -13.94 -18.68 -55.44
N THR A 23 -13.40 -19.89 -55.61
CA THR A 23 -13.09 -20.43 -56.94
C THR A 23 -14.32 -20.72 -57.79
N ALA A 24 -15.44 -21.16 -57.18
CA ALA A 24 -16.70 -21.38 -57.88
C ALA A 24 -17.31 -20.05 -58.38
N ALA A 25 -17.30 -19.01 -57.53
CA ALA A 25 -17.74 -17.67 -57.92
C ALA A 25 -16.84 -17.05 -59.00
N LEU A 26 -15.52 -17.25 -58.92
CA LEU A 26 -14.55 -16.82 -59.94
C LEU A 26 -14.82 -17.49 -61.30
N HIS A 27 -15.12 -18.79 -61.30
CA HIS A 27 -15.42 -19.55 -62.51
C HIS A 27 -16.75 -19.12 -63.14
N GLN A 28 -17.74 -18.75 -62.32
CA GLN A 28 -19.03 -18.23 -62.77
C GLN A 28 -18.89 -16.80 -63.35
N LEU A 29 -18.01 -15.98 -62.78
CA LEU A 29 -17.70 -14.64 -63.27
C LEU A 29 -16.94 -14.64 -64.60
N LEU A 30 -16.00 -15.58 -64.79
CA LEU A 30 -15.30 -15.79 -66.06
C LEU A 30 -16.21 -16.38 -67.16
N SER A 31 -17.33 -17.01 -66.80
CA SER A 31 -18.24 -17.68 -67.75
C SER A 31 -19.24 -16.77 -68.48
N GLY A 32 -19.15 -15.45 -68.31
CA GLY A 32 -19.62 -14.48 -69.31
C GLY A 32 -21.14 -14.25 -69.42
N ASN A 33 -21.90 -14.28 -68.32
CA ASN A 33 -23.35 -13.98 -68.34
C ASN A 33 -23.77 -12.87 -67.35
N LEU A 34 -22.94 -11.83 -67.20
CA LEU A 34 -23.25 -10.61 -66.46
C LEU A 34 -22.97 -9.40 -67.36
N ASP A 35 -23.84 -8.39 -67.31
CA ASP A 35 -23.59 -7.09 -67.96
C ASP A 35 -22.18 -6.62 -67.59
N SER A 36 -21.42 -6.15 -68.57
CA SER A 36 -19.98 -5.84 -68.45
C SER A 36 -19.64 -4.97 -67.24
N TYR A 37 -20.56 -4.10 -66.83
CA TYR A 37 -20.45 -3.25 -65.65
C TYR A 37 -20.61 -4.01 -64.31
N ALA A 38 -21.50 -5.00 -64.24
CA ALA A 38 -21.70 -5.84 -63.07
C ALA A 38 -20.50 -6.76 -62.82
N ALA A 39 -19.91 -7.32 -63.88
CA ALA A 39 -18.68 -8.11 -63.79
C ALA A 39 -17.50 -7.28 -63.24
N LEU A 40 -17.34 -6.03 -63.69
CA LEU A 40 -16.31 -5.11 -63.20
C LEU A 40 -16.48 -4.76 -61.71
N LEU A 41 -17.71 -4.49 -61.26
CA LEU A 41 -18.00 -4.22 -59.84
C LEU A 41 -17.70 -5.42 -58.94
N CYS A 42 -18.01 -6.64 -59.40
CA CYS A 42 -17.68 -7.86 -58.67
C CYS A 42 -16.16 -8.09 -58.58
N ILE A 43 -15.40 -7.84 -59.65
CA ILE A 43 -13.93 -7.92 -59.62
C ILE A 43 -13.35 -6.90 -58.65
N TYR A 44 -13.83 -5.65 -58.68
CA TYR A 44 -13.39 -4.62 -57.75
C TYR A 44 -13.72 -4.96 -56.29
N GLY A 45 -14.93 -5.47 -56.04
CA GLY A 45 -15.34 -5.95 -54.72
C GLY A 45 -14.46 -7.10 -54.21
N MET A 46 -14.13 -8.06 -55.08
CA MET A 46 -13.22 -9.16 -54.74
C MET A 46 -11.80 -8.68 -54.46
N LEU A 47 -11.30 -7.70 -55.22
CA LEU A 47 -9.96 -7.15 -55.02
C LEU A 47 -9.86 -6.34 -53.72
N MET A 48 -10.90 -5.59 -53.37
CA MET A 48 -10.99 -4.88 -52.09
C MET A 48 -11.11 -5.85 -50.90
N PHE A 49 -11.88 -6.94 -51.07
CA PHE A 49 -12.02 -7.97 -50.05
C PHE A 49 -10.73 -8.76 -49.83
N SER A 50 -10.08 -9.21 -50.91
CA SER A 50 -8.81 -9.92 -50.85
C SER A 50 -7.68 -9.04 -50.34
N GLY A 51 -7.65 -7.76 -50.72
CA GLY A 51 -6.73 -6.76 -50.17
C GLY A 51 -6.91 -6.57 -48.66
N LYS A 52 -8.16 -6.43 -48.18
CA LYS A 52 -8.45 -6.35 -46.74
C LYS A 52 -8.04 -7.63 -45.99
N LEU A 53 -8.33 -8.79 -46.57
CA LEU A 53 -7.95 -10.07 -45.96
C LEU A 53 -6.43 -10.21 -45.90
N LEU A 54 -5.73 -9.89 -46.99
CA LEU A 54 -4.27 -9.92 -47.04
C LEU A 54 -3.65 -8.96 -46.02
N CYS A 55 -4.11 -7.72 -45.95
CA CYS A 55 -3.64 -6.76 -44.94
C CYS A 55 -3.89 -7.26 -43.52
N ARG A 56 -5.03 -7.91 -43.25
CA ARG A 56 -5.34 -8.49 -41.94
C ARG A 56 -4.44 -9.67 -41.62
N THR A 57 -4.21 -10.56 -42.57
CA THR A 57 -3.35 -11.74 -42.40
C THR A 57 -1.88 -11.35 -42.22
N VAL A 58 -1.37 -10.45 -43.06
CA VAL A 58 0.00 -9.91 -42.95
C VAL A 58 0.17 -9.14 -41.66
N GLY A 59 -0.80 -8.29 -41.29
CA GLY A 59 -0.78 -7.58 -40.01
C GLY A 59 -0.75 -8.53 -38.82
N SER A 60 -1.58 -9.58 -38.84
CA SER A 60 -1.57 -10.64 -37.81
C SER A 60 -0.24 -11.40 -37.79
N PHE A 61 0.35 -11.68 -38.94
CA PHE A 61 1.63 -12.37 -39.05
C PHE A 61 2.77 -11.52 -38.46
N VAL A 62 2.83 -10.23 -38.79
CA VAL A 62 3.80 -9.29 -38.20
C VAL A 62 3.59 -9.20 -36.69
N ASP A 63 2.35 -9.06 -36.23
CA ASP A 63 2.02 -8.94 -34.81
C ASP A 63 2.31 -10.22 -34.00
N THR A 64 2.33 -11.38 -34.65
CA THR A 64 2.63 -12.67 -34.02
C THR A 64 4.13 -12.98 -34.00
N TYR A 65 4.85 -12.71 -35.10
CA TYR A 65 6.23 -13.18 -35.27
C TYR A 65 7.30 -12.08 -35.18
N PHE A 66 6.93 -10.82 -35.35
CA PHE A 66 7.85 -9.68 -35.42
C PHE A 66 7.57 -8.59 -34.38
N THR A 67 6.61 -8.83 -33.49
CA THR A 67 6.26 -7.91 -32.40
C THR A 67 6.55 -8.57 -31.07
N THR A 68 7.35 -7.90 -30.24
CA THR A 68 7.55 -8.30 -28.85
C THR A 68 6.47 -7.64 -27.99
N LYS A 69 5.87 -8.38 -27.05
CA LYS A 69 4.80 -7.88 -26.17
C LYS A 69 5.14 -8.11 -24.70
N THR A 70 4.81 -7.15 -23.86
CA THR A 70 4.88 -7.24 -22.40
C THR A 70 3.50 -6.94 -21.83
N ASP A 71 2.95 -7.89 -21.08
CA ASP A 71 1.65 -7.77 -20.43
C ASP A 71 1.84 -7.47 -18.95
N VAL A 72 1.16 -6.44 -18.47
CA VAL A 72 1.18 -6.02 -17.07
C VAL A 72 -0.25 -6.05 -16.52
N HIS A 73 -0.46 -6.74 -15.41
CA HIS A 73 -1.78 -7.03 -14.87
C HIS A 73 -2.07 -6.24 -13.58
N ASP A 74 -3.28 -5.69 -13.44
CA ASP A 74 -3.81 -5.18 -12.17
C ASP A 74 -4.13 -6.36 -11.23
N PRO A 75 -3.66 -6.41 -9.96
CA PRO A 75 -3.15 -5.29 -9.12
C PRO A 75 -1.64 -5.24 -8.89
N ASP A 76 -0.81 -5.61 -9.86
CA ASP A 76 0.64 -5.51 -9.72
C ASP A 76 1.09 -4.04 -9.61
N GLU A 77 2.12 -3.76 -8.80
CA GLU A 77 2.71 -2.42 -8.72
C GLU A 77 3.33 -1.99 -10.06
N ALA A 78 3.79 -2.95 -10.87
CA ALA A 78 4.25 -2.67 -12.22
C ALA A 78 3.15 -2.03 -13.10
N TYR A 79 1.88 -2.38 -12.88
CA TYR A 79 0.75 -1.75 -13.59
C TYR A 79 0.64 -0.28 -13.19
N ASP A 80 0.71 -0.04 -11.89
CA ASP A 80 0.68 1.27 -11.26
C ASP A 80 1.83 2.19 -11.73
N MET A 81 3.03 1.63 -11.95
CA MET A 81 4.21 2.31 -12.50
C MET A 81 4.01 2.69 -13.97
N LEU A 82 3.61 1.71 -14.79
CA LEU A 82 3.38 1.92 -16.21
C LEU A 82 2.24 2.92 -16.43
N GLU A 83 1.14 2.76 -15.70
CA GLU A 83 0.03 3.71 -15.73
C GLU A 83 0.57 5.09 -15.35
N CYS A 84 1.34 5.23 -14.25
CA CYS A 84 2.03 6.46 -13.79
C CYS A 84 2.68 7.21 -14.95
N TRP A 85 3.58 6.52 -15.65
CA TRP A 85 4.35 7.06 -16.74
C TRP A 85 3.47 7.42 -17.94
N VAL A 86 2.56 6.52 -18.36
CA VAL A 86 1.70 6.73 -19.54
C VAL A 86 0.85 7.99 -19.43
N SER A 87 0.20 8.23 -18.29
CA SER A 87 -0.68 9.42 -18.19
C SER A 87 0.07 10.75 -18.17
N ALA A 88 1.39 10.73 -17.91
CA ALA A 88 2.22 11.93 -17.97
C ALA A 88 2.60 12.29 -19.42
N GLN A 89 2.53 11.32 -20.35
CA GLN A 89 2.94 11.51 -21.73
C GLN A 89 1.91 12.32 -22.53
N ASP A 90 2.39 13.10 -23.51
CA ASP A 90 1.53 13.92 -24.35
C ASP A 90 0.61 13.10 -25.26
N PHE A 91 1.04 11.90 -25.69
CA PHE A 91 0.19 11.03 -26.50
C PHE A 91 -1.05 10.55 -25.74
N ALA A 92 -0.98 10.43 -24.42
CA ALA A 92 -2.12 10.01 -23.61
C ALA A 92 -3.18 11.11 -23.52
N LYS A 93 -2.79 12.39 -23.55
CA LYS A 93 -3.70 13.54 -23.57
C LYS A 93 -4.54 13.58 -24.86
N ASN A 94 -3.98 13.07 -25.96
CA ASN A 94 -4.62 13.05 -27.28
C ASN A 94 -5.38 11.74 -27.58
N ALA A 95 -5.52 10.84 -26.59
CA ALA A 95 -6.20 9.57 -26.78
C ALA A 95 -7.69 9.76 -27.09
N CYS A 96 -8.22 9.02 -28.07
CA CYS A 96 -9.62 9.08 -28.48
C CYS A 96 -10.59 8.63 -27.37
N SER A 97 -10.16 7.72 -26.51
CA SER A 97 -10.88 7.37 -25.30
C SER A 97 -9.96 7.25 -24.09
N SER A 98 -10.43 7.78 -22.96
CA SER A 98 -9.68 7.87 -21.71
C SER A 98 -10.54 7.41 -20.54
N LEU A 99 -9.93 6.62 -19.66
CA LEU A 99 -10.44 6.30 -18.34
C LEU A 99 -10.03 7.42 -17.38
N VAL A 100 -11.01 7.98 -16.67
CA VAL A 100 -10.77 8.98 -15.63
C VAL A 100 -10.69 8.28 -14.27
N SER A 101 -9.61 8.51 -13.55
CA SER A 101 -9.49 8.11 -12.15
C SER A 101 -9.22 9.31 -11.27
N VAL A 102 -9.76 9.27 -10.04
CA VAL A 102 -9.43 10.24 -9.00
C VAL A 102 -8.29 9.64 -8.19
N ASP A 103 -7.19 10.37 -8.08
CA ASP A 103 -6.08 9.92 -7.24
C ASP A 103 -6.42 10.11 -5.76
N SER A 104 -7.18 9.15 -5.23
CA SER A 104 -7.54 9.10 -3.81
C SER A 104 -6.62 8.15 -3.03
N ARG A 105 -5.85 7.29 -3.71
CA ARG A 105 -5.02 6.23 -3.10
C ARG A 105 -3.59 6.69 -2.84
N ARG A 106 -3.08 7.58 -3.68
CA ARG A 106 -1.84 8.31 -3.44
C ARG A 106 -2.31 9.66 -2.94
N GLY A 107 -2.23 9.90 -1.62
CA GLY A 107 -2.60 11.20 -1.05
C GLY A 107 -1.93 12.33 -1.85
N ARG A 108 -2.51 13.54 -1.86
CA ARG A 108 -2.22 14.82 -2.57
C ARG A 108 -0.78 15.16 -3.09
N ALA A 109 0.11 14.21 -3.30
CA ALA A 109 1.54 14.37 -3.35
C ALA A 109 2.12 14.10 -4.75
N LEU A 110 1.27 13.90 -5.76
CA LEU A 110 1.64 13.92 -7.18
C LEU A 110 1.16 15.20 -7.88
N ILE A 111 0.91 16.27 -7.11
CA ILE A 111 0.52 17.56 -7.64
C ILE A 111 1.74 18.18 -8.33
N HIS A 112 1.62 18.41 -9.64
CA HIS A 112 2.51 19.32 -10.36
C HIS A 112 2.39 20.71 -9.72
N PRO A 113 3.50 21.37 -9.34
CA PRO A 113 3.47 22.61 -8.55
C PRO A 113 2.71 23.77 -9.22
N ASP A 114 2.47 23.71 -10.53
CA ASP A 114 1.75 24.74 -11.30
C ASP A 114 0.21 24.69 -11.22
N CYS A 115 -0.39 23.76 -10.47
CA CYS A 115 -1.85 23.70 -10.38
C CYS A 115 -2.38 24.43 -9.14
N ASP A 116 -2.70 25.70 -9.32
CA ASP A 116 -3.32 26.64 -8.36
C ASP A 116 -4.79 26.27 -8.02
N THR A 117 -5.09 24.97 -7.87
CA THR A 117 -6.43 24.45 -7.56
C THR A 117 -6.44 23.64 -6.27
N ALA A 118 -6.13 24.31 -5.16
CA ALA A 118 -6.21 23.75 -3.80
C ALA A 118 -7.60 23.15 -3.41
N ALA A 119 -8.63 23.32 -4.25
CA ALA A 119 -10.00 22.85 -4.00
C ALA A 119 -10.41 21.57 -4.76
N LYS A 120 -9.71 21.11 -5.80
CA LYS A 120 -10.17 19.99 -6.65
C LYS A 120 -9.28 18.76 -6.49
N LYS A 121 -9.91 17.58 -6.39
CA LYS A 121 -9.16 16.31 -6.40
C LYS A 121 -8.50 16.13 -7.78
N PRO A 122 -7.20 15.81 -7.86
CA PRO A 122 -6.52 15.65 -9.13
C PRO A 122 -7.15 14.49 -9.92
N LEU A 123 -7.46 14.77 -11.19
CA LEU A 123 -7.98 13.80 -12.13
C LEU A 123 -6.84 13.29 -13.00
N ARG A 124 -6.84 12.00 -13.21
CA ARG A 124 -5.89 11.31 -14.05
C ARG A 124 -6.61 10.70 -15.23
N PHE A 125 -6.08 10.95 -16.42
CA PHE A 125 -6.60 10.45 -17.68
C PHE A 125 -5.65 9.36 -18.19
N THR A 126 -6.09 8.12 -18.12
CA THR A 126 -5.35 6.97 -18.65
C THR A 126 -6.02 6.54 -19.95
N PRO A 127 -5.30 6.30 -21.04
CA PRO A 127 -5.93 5.84 -22.27
C PRO A 127 -6.66 4.50 -22.09
N TRP A 128 -7.79 4.34 -22.77
CA TRP A 128 -8.66 3.17 -22.63
C TRP A 128 -9.02 2.58 -23.99
N ARG A 129 -9.16 1.25 -24.09
CA ARG A 129 -9.64 0.47 -25.27
C ARG A 129 -8.89 0.61 -26.59
N ASP A 130 -8.28 1.75 -26.89
CA ASP A 130 -7.61 2.04 -28.14
C ASP A 130 -6.19 1.47 -28.17
N ARG A 131 -5.76 0.98 -29.34
CA ARG A 131 -4.35 0.67 -29.61
C ARG A 131 -3.64 1.98 -29.97
N LEU A 132 -2.91 2.54 -29.03
CA LEU A 132 -2.19 3.80 -29.22
C LEU A 132 -0.76 3.56 -29.63
N SER A 133 -0.32 4.21 -30.71
CA SER A 133 1.07 4.18 -31.15
C SER A 133 1.84 5.38 -30.64
N PHE A 134 3.06 5.16 -30.14
CA PHE A 134 3.98 6.23 -29.74
C PHE A 134 5.43 5.86 -30.06
N TRP A 135 6.29 6.87 -30.18
CA TRP A 135 7.72 6.67 -30.41
C TRP A 135 8.48 6.68 -29.08
N TYR A 136 9.37 5.71 -28.88
CA TYR A 136 10.26 5.63 -27.72
C TYR A 136 11.66 5.22 -28.17
N LYS A 137 12.66 6.07 -27.89
CA LYS A 137 14.08 5.87 -28.29
C LYS A 137 14.25 5.47 -29.77
N GLY A 138 13.45 6.05 -30.67
CA GLY A 138 13.50 5.77 -32.12
C GLY A 138 12.76 4.50 -32.57
N HIS A 139 12.05 3.81 -31.66
CA HIS A 139 11.22 2.65 -31.96
C HIS A 139 9.73 2.98 -31.84
N LEU A 140 8.92 2.38 -32.73
CA LEU A 140 7.46 2.50 -32.69
C LEU A 140 6.88 1.44 -31.74
N LEU A 141 6.25 1.91 -30.66
CA LEU A 141 5.58 1.08 -29.68
C LEU A 141 4.06 1.26 -29.79
N PHE A 142 3.31 0.24 -29.38
CA PHE A 142 1.87 0.32 -29.21
C PHE A 142 1.46 -0.09 -27.81
N LEU A 143 0.65 0.76 -27.18
CA LEU A 143 -0.03 0.50 -25.91
C LEU A 143 -1.47 0.04 -26.19
N GLN A 144 -1.91 -1.01 -25.52
CA GLN A 144 -3.29 -1.48 -25.56
C GLN A 144 -3.77 -1.81 -24.14
N CYS A 145 -4.89 -1.20 -23.74
CA CYS A 145 -5.54 -1.48 -22.46
C CYS A 145 -6.74 -2.41 -22.70
N THR A 146 -6.74 -3.57 -22.06
CA THR A 146 -7.84 -4.55 -22.13
C THR A 146 -8.40 -4.84 -20.74
N GLN A 147 -9.67 -5.21 -20.66
CA GLN A 147 -10.32 -5.64 -19.44
C GLN A 147 -10.96 -7.00 -19.67
N ASN A 148 -10.69 -7.94 -18.78
CA ASN A 148 -11.34 -9.24 -18.84
C ASN A 148 -12.72 -9.15 -18.17
N GLU A 149 -13.77 -9.00 -18.97
CA GLU A 149 -15.16 -8.87 -18.49
C GLU A 149 -15.76 -10.22 -18.03
N VAL A 150 -15.13 -11.35 -18.36
CA VAL A 150 -15.66 -12.70 -18.09
C VAL A 150 -15.31 -13.20 -16.67
N ALA A 151 -14.31 -12.60 -16.02
CA ALA A 151 -13.87 -13.03 -14.69
C ALA A 151 -14.78 -12.49 -13.56
N LEU A 152 -15.01 -13.30 -12.52
CA LEU A 152 -15.70 -12.92 -11.28
C LEU A 152 -15.14 -11.61 -10.66
N PHE A 153 -13.86 -11.34 -10.90
CA PHE A 153 -13.20 -10.08 -10.57
C PHE A 153 -12.56 -9.53 -11.86
N PRO A 154 -13.11 -8.45 -12.45
CA PRO A 154 -12.61 -7.94 -13.71
C PRO A 154 -11.21 -7.36 -13.53
N ARG A 155 -10.21 -7.96 -14.17
CA ARG A 155 -8.81 -7.51 -14.15
C ARG A 155 -8.49 -6.71 -15.39
N LYS A 156 -7.77 -5.60 -15.19
CA LYS A 156 -7.23 -4.78 -16.27
C LYS A 156 -5.84 -5.29 -16.64
N THR A 157 -5.54 -5.27 -17.93
CA THR A 157 -4.21 -5.61 -18.46
C THR A 157 -3.78 -4.53 -19.42
N MET A 158 -2.58 -3.98 -19.19
CA MET A 158 -1.89 -3.09 -20.12
C MET A 158 -0.85 -3.91 -20.88
N THR A 159 -1.00 -3.97 -22.20
CA THR A 159 -0.05 -4.61 -23.11
C THR A 159 0.75 -3.53 -23.82
N VAL A 160 2.07 -3.56 -23.66
CA VAL A 160 2.99 -2.74 -24.46
C VAL A 160 3.65 -3.64 -25.49
N SER A 161 3.60 -3.22 -26.75
CA SER A 161 4.14 -3.97 -27.87
C SER A 161 5.12 -3.13 -28.68
N CYS A 162 6.20 -3.73 -29.16
CA CYS A 162 7.22 -3.07 -29.96
C CYS A 162 7.42 -3.84 -31.27
N VAL A 163 7.45 -3.13 -32.41
CA VAL A 163 7.83 -3.75 -33.69
C VAL A 163 9.32 -4.03 -33.65
N GLY A 164 9.69 -5.31 -33.63
CA GLY A 164 11.07 -5.76 -33.49
C GLY A 164 11.18 -7.06 -32.69
N ARG A 165 12.31 -7.74 -32.87
CA ARG A 165 12.64 -9.00 -32.18
C ARG A 165 13.35 -8.81 -30.83
N SER A 166 13.74 -7.57 -30.49
CA SER A 166 14.44 -7.28 -29.23
C SER A 166 13.47 -6.86 -28.15
N SER A 167 13.51 -7.56 -27.01
CA SER A 167 12.77 -7.18 -25.80
C SER A 167 13.48 -6.10 -24.97
N GLN A 168 14.70 -5.70 -25.35
CA GLN A 168 15.49 -4.75 -24.57
C GLN A 168 14.81 -3.39 -24.45
N ILE A 169 14.19 -2.91 -25.54
CA ILE A 169 13.50 -1.62 -25.54
C ILE A 169 12.31 -1.61 -24.58
N LEU A 170 11.58 -2.72 -24.46
CA LEU A 170 10.48 -2.84 -23.51
C LEU A 170 10.99 -2.91 -22.06
N ARG A 171 12.14 -3.56 -21.83
CA ARG A 171 12.79 -3.58 -20.50
C ARG A 171 13.26 -2.20 -20.09
N ASP A 172 13.93 -1.49 -21.00
CA ASP A 172 14.39 -0.12 -20.78
C ASP A 172 13.21 0.83 -20.47
N LEU A 173 12.09 0.67 -21.18
CA LEU A 173 10.86 1.41 -20.88
C LEU A 173 10.34 1.12 -19.48
N MET A 174 10.26 -0.16 -19.09
CA MET A 174 9.81 -0.53 -17.74
C MET A 174 10.78 -0.05 -16.65
N ASP A 175 12.09 -0.06 -16.91
CA ASP A 175 13.09 0.49 -16.00
C ASP A 175 12.97 2.01 -15.84
N GLU A 176 12.62 2.74 -16.91
CA GLU A 176 12.31 4.18 -16.87
C GLU A 176 11.01 4.46 -16.11
N CYS A 177 9.95 3.70 -16.39
CA CYS A 177 8.69 3.78 -15.64
C CYS A 177 8.92 3.55 -14.14
N ARG A 178 9.76 2.56 -13.79
CA ARG A 178 10.17 2.30 -12.41
C ARG A 178 10.95 3.47 -11.83
N PHE A 179 11.93 4.01 -12.55
CA PHE A 179 12.75 5.12 -12.06
C PHE A 179 11.91 6.37 -11.76
N ASP A 180 11.06 6.77 -12.70
CA ASP A 180 10.17 7.93 -12.52
C ASP A 180 9.18 7.71 -11.38
N TYR A 181 8.61 6.50 -11.29
CA TYR A 181 7.72 6.14 -10.21
C TYR A 181 8.43 6.17 -8.85
N LEU A 182 9.65 5.62 -8.76
CA LEU A 182 10.42 5.61 -7.51
C LEU A 182 10.77 7.03 -7.06
N LYS A 183 11.12 7.91 -8.00
CA LYS A 183 11.36 9.34 -7.73
C LYS A 183 10.10 10.04 -7.17
N LEU A 184 8.93 9.69 -7.69
CA LEU A 184 7.65 10.20 -7.19
C LEU A 184 7.27 9.61 -5.83
N SER A 185 7.74 8.40 -5.50
CA SER A 185 7.55 7.76 -4.20
C SER A 185 8.64 8.13 -3.18
N GLU A 186 9.66 8.88 -3.59
CA GLU A 186 10.74 9.32 -2.70
C GLU A 186 10.15 10.15 -1.54
N ASN A 187 10.64 9.90 -0.33
CA ASN A 187 10.13 10.47 0.91
C ASN A 187 8.65 10.18 1.20
N LYS A 188 8.07 9.11 0.64
CA LYS A 188 6.71 8.68 0.97
C LYS A 188 6.71 7.28 1.58
N THR A 189 5.73 7.05 2.44
CA THR A 189 5.49 5.75 3.07
C THR A 189 4.10 5.26 2.69
N SER A 190 4.03 4.07 2.08
CA SER A 190 2.75 3.44 1.76
C SER A 190 2.25 2.66 2.97
N ILE A 191 0.98 2.85 3.30
CA ILE A 191 0.28 2.14 4.38
C ILE A 191 -0.65 1.12 3.77
N PHE A 192 -0.41 -0.13 4.12
CA PHE A 192 -1.23 -1.26 3.74
C PHE A 192 -2.06 -1.73 4.92
N GLU A 193 -3.36 -1.88 4.70
CA GLU A 193 -4.28 -2.46 5.67
C GLU A 193 -4.86 -3.75 5.09
N HIS A 194 -5.24 -4.65 5.99
CA HIS A 194 -5.87 -5.90 5.60
C HIS A 194 -7.36 -5.67 5.32
N HIS A 195 -7.85 -6.19 4.21
CA HIS A 195 -9.27 -6.32 3.91
C HIS A 195 -9.63 -7.80 3.71
N ASN A 196 -10.92 -8.09 3.50
CA ASN A 196 -11.39 -9.46 3.27
C ASN A 196 -10.67 -10.19 2.12
N ASN A 197 -10.13 -9.46 1.13
CA ASN A 197 -9.54 -10.02 -0.09
C ASN A 197 -7.99 -9.98 -0.13
N GLY A 198 -7.32 -9.46 0.91
CA GLY A 198 -5.86 -9.43 1.02
C GLY A 198 -5.35 -8.10 1.58
N TRP A 199 -4.06 -7.87 1.42
CA TRP A 199 -3.47 -6.55 1.65
C TRP A 199 -3.91 -5.55 0.60
N LYS A 200 -4.28 -4.35 1.03
CA LYS A 200 -4.60 -3.24 0.14
C LYS A 200 -3.87 -1.99 0.60
N ARG A 201 -3.27 -1.28 -0.36
CA ARG A 201 -2.74 0.06 -0.12
C ARG A 201 -3.92 0.99 0.20
N THR A 202 -4.03 1.43 1.44
CA THR A 202 -5.10 2.36 1.88
C THR A 202 -4.70 3.79 1.57
N ILE A 203 -3.48 4.17 1.97
CA ILE A 203 -3.01 5.55 1.85
C ILE A 203 -1.50 5.59 1.67
N THR A 204 -1.02 6.57 0.91
CA THR A 204 0.39 6.96 0.86
C THR A 204 0.52 8.30 1.57
N ARG A 205 1.42 8.38 2.56
CA ARG A 205 1.69 9.59 3.33
C ARG A 205 3.12 10.05 3.11
N ASP A 206 3.37 11.34 3.29
CA ASP A 206 4.72 11.85 3.37
C ASP A 206 5.42 11.26 4.59
N THR A 207 6.71 10.97 4.43
CA THR A 207 7.54 10.38 5.46
C THR A 207 7.61 11.35 6.63
N ARG A 208 7.15 10.88 7.80
CA ARG A 208 7.30 11.64 9.03
C ARG A 208 8.76 11.57 9.49
N PRO A 209 9.51 12.69 9.51
CA PRO A 209 10.90 12.67 9.95
C PRO A 209 11.02 12.12 11.37
N ILE A 210 12.02 11.28 11.62
CA ILE A 210 12.19 10.58 12.90
C ILE A 210 12.52 11.54 14.05
N GLU A 211 13.01 12.73 13.71
CA GLU A 211 13.31 13.84 14.60
C GLU A 211 12.03 14.35 15.28
N THR A 212 10.89 14.31 14.57
CA THR A 212 9.58 14.75 15.09
C THR A 212 8.98 13.79 16.13
N VAL A 213 9.58 12.61 16.32
CA VAL A 213 9.16 11.67 17.36
C VAL A 213 9.90 12.01 18.64
N VAL A 214 9.13 12.48 19.63
CA VAL A 214 9.66 12.92 20.91
C VAL A 214 9.87 11.69 21.81
N MET A 215 11.14 11.31 21.99
CA MET A 215 11.59 10.24 22.87
C MET A 215 13.03 10.53 23.34
N LYS A 216 13.53 9.77 24.32
CA LYS A 216 14.93 9.83 24.75
C LYS A 216 15.86 9.53 23.57
N GLU A 217 16.81 10.43 23.32
CA GLU A 217 17.62 10.39 22.10
C GLU A 217 18.54 9.16 22.05
N GLU A 218 19.06 8.72 23.20
CA GLU A 218 19.87 7.51 23.33
C GLU A 218 19.10 6.25 22.88
N LEU A 219 17.84 6.11 23.33
CA LEU A 219 16.98 4.99 22.95
C LEU A 219 16.63 5.03 21.46
N LYS A 220 16.37 6.23 20.93
CA LYS A 220 16.10 6.45 19.50
C LYS A 220 17.28 6.00 18.64
N GLN A 221 18.49 6.46 18.97
CA GLN A 221 19.70 6.11 18.23
C GLN A 221 20.03 4.62 18.34
N MET A 222 19.86 4.02 19.52
CA MET A 222 20.02 2.58 19.71
C MET A 222 19.07 1.78 18.82
N LEU A 223 17.79 2.17 18.77
CA LEU A 223 16.76 1.52 17.96
C LEU A 223 17.08 1.62 16.46
N LEU A 224 17.38 2.84 15.98
CA LEU A 224 17.70 3.06 14.57
C LEU A 224 18.96 2.30 14.14
N LYS A 225 19.98 2.24 15.01
CA LYS A 225 21.19 1.46 14.76
C LYS A 225 20.90 -0.03 14.67
N ASP A 226 20.06 -0.56 15.55
CA ASP A 226 19.65 -1.97 15.57
C ASP A 226 18.90 -2.35 14.28
N ILE A 227 17.91 -1.54 13.89
CA ILE A 227 17.13 -1.73 12.66
C ILE A 227 18.02 -1.62 11.43
N ARG A 228 18.89 -0.61 11.36
CA ARG A 228 19.86 -0.45 10.26
C ARG A 228 20.77 -1.67 10.13
N SER A 229 21.28 -2.18 11.26
CA SER A 229 22.13 -3.39 11.26
C SER A 229 21.36 -4.63 10.80
N PHE A 230 20.07 -4.74 11.15
CA PHE A 230 19.23 -5.84 10.69
C PHE A 230 18.92 -5.75 9.19
N LEU A 231 18.66 -4.55 8.67
CA LEU A 231 18.31 -4.32 7.27
C LEU A 231 19.51 -4.32 6.31
N ASP A 232 20.75 -4.28 6.82
CA ASP A 232 21.96 -4.38 6.00
C ASP A 232 21.91 -5.63 5.10
N PRO A 233 22.12 -5.51 3.77
CA PRO A 233 22.17 -6.66 2.88
C PRO A 233 23.10 -7.80 3.34
N ARG A 234 24.17 -7.48 4.07
CA ARG A 234 25.13 -8.46 4.61
C ARG A 234 24.57 -9.24 5.80
N ALA A 235 23.63 -8.66 6.54
CA ALA A 235 23.03 -9.29 7.71
C ALA A 235 22.31 -10.58 7.31
N ARG A 236 21.54 -10.58 6.21
CA ARG A 236 20.85 -11.79 5.74
C ARG A 236 21.80 -12.98 5.55
N SER A 237 22.94 -12.76 4.90
CA SER A 237 23.97 -13.79 4.72
C SER A 237 24.62 -14.23 6.05
N TRP A 238 24.79 -13.29 6.99
CA TRP A 238 25.32 -13.58 8.32
C TRP A 238 24.39 -14.47 9.15
N TYR A 239 23.07 -14.24 9.09
CA TYR A 239 22.05 -15.08 9.74
C TYR A 239 22.00 -16.47 9.09
N ALA A 240 21.94 -16.52 7.75
CA ALA A 240 21.88 -17.76 7.00
C ALA A 240 23.12 -18.67 7.23
N SER A 241 24.33 -18.09 7.22
CA SER A 241 25.58 -18.85 7.49
C SER A 241 25.66 -19.45 8.89
N ARG A 242 24.82 -18.99 9.83
CA ARG A 242 24.73 -19.49 11.21
C ARG A 242 23.50 -20.35 11.48
N GLY A 243 22.65 -20.57 10.46
CA GLY A 243 21.39 -21.28 10.64
C GLY A 243 20.40 -20.56 11.56
N LEU A 244 20.51 -19.24 11.70
CA LEU A 244 19.62 -18.44 12.54
C LEU A 244 18.47 -17.87 11.68
N PRO A 245 17.22 -17.89 12.17
CA PRO A 245 16.09 -17.25 11.48
C PRO A 245 16.32 -15.75 11.30
N TYR A 246 16.16 -15.23 10.09
CA TYR A 246 16.35 -13.81 9.79
C TYR A 246 15.12 -12.98 10.15
N ARG A 247 14.92 -12.77 11.45
CA ARG A 247 13.76 -12.05 12.02
C ARG A 247 14.22 -11.06 13.09
N ARG A 248 13.45 -9.98 13.24
CA ARG A 248 13.64 -8.99 14.30
C ARG A 248 12.30 -8.46 14.78
N GLY A 249 12.03 -8.65 16.07
CA GLY A 249 10.78 -8.21 16.71
C GLY A 249 10.99 -7.13 17.76
N TYR A 250 10.15 -6.10 17.71
CA TYR A 250 10.12 -4.98 18.64
C TYR A 250 8.77 -4.92 19.35
N LEU A 251 8.78 -4.72 20.66
CA LEU A 251 7.57 -4.48 21.45
C LEU A 251 7.62 -3.05 22.01
N LEU A 252 6.68 -2.22 21.57
CA LEU A 252 6.48 -0.87 22.08
C LEU A 252 5.32 -0.90 23.07
N TYR A 253 5.57 -0.60 24.34
CA TYR A 253 4.55 -0.66 25.39
C TYR A 253 4.52 0.63 26.22
N GLY A 254 3.37 0.96 26.79
CA GLY A 254 3.18 2.14 27.61
C GLY A 254 1.78 2.73 27.46
N ARG A 255 1.48 3.81 28.20
CA ARG A 255 0.14 4.41 28.23
C ARG A 255 -0.36 4.85 26.83
N PRO A 256 -1.68 4.93 26.61
CA PRO A 256 -2.22 5.50 25.37
C PRO A 256 -1.76 6.95 25.18
N GLY A 257 -1.61 7.39 23.93
CA GLY A 257 -1.21 8.77 23.62
C GLY A 257 0.29 9.09 23.74
N THR A 258 1.16 8.10 23.96
CA THR A 258 2.61 8.30 24.06
C THR A 258 3.38 8.23 22.73
N GLY A 259 2.71 7.94 21.61
CA GLY A 259 3.32 7.97 20.28
C GLY A 259 3.87 6.63 19.77
N LYS A 260 3.45 5.49 20.34
CA LYS A 260 3.85 4.14 19.89
C LYS A 260 3.65 3.90 18.38
N SER A 261 2.42 4.04 17.88
CA SER A 261 2.12 3.87 16.44
C SER A 261 2.79 4.95 15.58
N SER A 262 2.93 6.16 16.13
CA SER A 262 3.65 7.25 15.47
C SER A 262 5.13 6.93 15.22
N LEU A 263 5.81 6.30 16.19
CA LEU A 263 7.20 5.86 16.01
C LEU A 263 7.30 4.80 14.91
N SER A 264 6.40 3.81 14.89
CA SER A 264 6.39 2.76 13.86
C SER A 264 6.30 3.32 12.45
N MET A 265 5.45 4.33 12.25
CA MET A 265 5.30 5.05 10.98
C MET A 265 6.59 5.79 10.57
N SER A 266 7.22 6.50 11.52
CA SER A 266 8.48 7.22 11.27
C SER A 266 9.65 6.27 10.99
N ILE A 267 9.69 5.11 11.64
CA ILE A 267 10.68 4.07 11.35
C ILE A 267 10.54 3.58 9.92
N ALA A 268 9.32 3.25 9.48
CA ALA A 268 9.05 2.79 8.12
C ALA A 268 9.54 3.83 7.09
N GLY A 269 9.17 5.10 7.27
CA GLY A 269 9.60 6.17 6.38
C GLY A 269 11.12 6.46 6.43
N CYS A 270 11.76 6.42 7.60
CA CYS A 270 13.21 6.63 7.74
C CYS A 270 14.03 5.60 6.95
N PHE A 271 13.53 4.36 6.83
CA PHE A 271 14.19 3.29 6.08
C PHE A 271 13.62 3.10 4.66
N GLY A 272 12.68 3.94 4.21
CA GLY A 272 12.02 3.82 2.91
C GLY A 272 11.29 2.49 2.73
N LEU A 273 10.70 1.98 3.81
CA LEU A 273 9.95 0.72 3.83
C LEU A 273 8.45 0.99 3.86
N ASP A 274 7.67 0.14 3.21
CA ASP A 274 6.23 0.13 3.36
C ASP A 274 5.82 -0.47 4.72
N ILE A 275 4.71 0.03 5.26
CA ILE A 275 4.15 -0.42 6.53
C ILE A 275 2.84 -1.17 6.33
N TYR A 276 2.75 -2.33 6.96
CA TYR A 276 1.60 -3.22 6.93
C TYR A 276 0.95 -3.23 8.30
N VAL A 277 -0.20 -2.57 8.42
CA VAL A 277 -0.93 -2.40 9.68
C VAL A 277 -1.97 -3.49 9.81
N LEU A 278 -1.87 -4.24 10.91
CA LEU A 278 -2.76 -5.35 11.21
C LEU A 278 -3.38 -5.14 12.59
N SER A 279 -4.69 -4.88 12.60
CA SER A 279 -5.52 -4.96 13.80
C SER A 279 -5.95 -6.41 13.98
N LEU A 280 -5.69 -6.97 15.16
CA LEU A 280 -5.95 -8.39 15.45
C LEU A 280 -7.43 -8.66 15.79
N ALA A 281 -8.25 -7.61 15.94
CA ALA A 281 -9.67 -7.73 16.23
C ALA A 281 -10.45 -8.33 15.05
N GLY A 282 -11.15 -9.44 15.27
CA GLY A 282 -12.03 -10.06 14.28
C GLY A 282 -11.32 -10.88 13.18
N ILE A 283 -10.02 -11.10 13.29
CA ILE A 283 -9.25 -12.00 12.41
C ILE A 283 -9.26 -13.42 13.00
N ASN A 284 -9.18 -14.44 12.13
CA ASN A 284 -8.98 -15.84 12.53
C ASN A 284 -7.56 -16.34 12.19
N ASP A 285 -7.15 -17.46 12.78
CA ASP A 285 -5.79 -18.01 12.62
C ASP A 285 -5.41 -18.26 11.15
N GLY A 286 -6.32 -18.85 10.37
CA GLY A 286 -6.08 -19.15 8.96
C GLY A 286 -5.90 -17.89 8.11
N ARG A 287 -6.68 -16.84 8.38
CA ARG A 287 -6.59 -15.55 7.71
C ARG A 287 -5.30 -14.83 8.08
N LEU A 288 -4.91 -14.86 9.35
CA LEU A 288 -3.64 -14.29 9.81
C LEU A 288 -2.46 -14.97 9.09
N SER A 289 -2.46 -16.30 9.00
CA SER A 289 -1.43 -17.05 8.28
C SER A 289 -1.39 -16.70 6.78
N ALA A 290 -2.55 -16.55 6.14
CA ALA A 290 -2.63 -16.15 4.73
C ALA A 290 -2.06 -14.73 4.53
N LEU A 291 -2.44 -13.77 5.36
CA LEU A 291 -1.92 -12.40 5.31
C LEU A 291 -0.41 -12.37 5.49
N PHE A 292 0.14 -13.14 6.43
CA PHE A 292 1.59 -13.20 6.64
C PHE A 292 2.36 -13.88 5.50
N ALA A 293 1.71 -14.73 4.72
CA ALA A 293 2.29 -15.37 3.54
C ALA A 293 2.28 -14.46 2.30
N GLU A 294 1.36 -13.49 2.23
CA GLU A 294 1.27 -12.49 1.16
C GLU A 294 2.24 -11.31 1.35
N LEU A 295 2.87 -11.17 2.52
CA LEU A 295 3.75 -10.04 2.84
C LEU A 295 5.05 -10.07 2.01
N PRO A 296 5.52 -8.92 1.50
CA PRO A 296 6.80 -8.86 0.82
C PRO A 296 7.98 -8.98 1.79
N GLN A 297 9.14 -9.38 1.24
CA GLN A 297 10.42 -9.27 1.95
C GLN A 297 10.80 -7.78 2.08
N ARG A 298 11.45 -7.39 3.17
CA ARG A 298 11.78 -5.98 3.52
C ARG A 298 10.54 -5.08 3.63
N CYS A 299 9.71 -5.36 4.63
CA CYS A 299 8.65 -4.45 5.06
C CYS A 299 8.65 -4.29 6.58
N VAL A 300 7.91 -3.29 7.07
CA VAL A 300 7.56 -3.15 8.49
C VAL A 300 6.15 -3.70 8.69
N VAL A 301 6.01 -4.67 9.59
CA VAL A 301 4.70 -5.19 10.01
C VAL A 301 4.37 -4.58 11.36
N LEU A 302 3.25 -3.85 11.45
CA LEU A 302 2.73 -3.26 12.67
C LEU A 302 1.53 -4.07 13.16
N LEU A 303 1.68 -4.75 14.29
CA LEU A 303 0.57 -5.36 15.02
C LEU A 303 0.10 -4.39 16.10
N GLU A 304 -1.09 -3.82 15.93
CA GLU A 304 -1.67 -2.91 16.90
C GLU A 304 -2.46 -3.64 17.99
N ASP A 305 -2.33 -3.15 19.23
CA ASP A 305 -3.09 -3.59 20.41
C ASP A 305 -3.07 -5.11 20.62
N VAL A 306 -1.86 -5.69 20.70
CA VAL A 306 -1.68 -7.15 20.84
C VAL A 306 -2.25 -7.74 22.13
N ASP A 307 -2.54 -6.90 23.13
CA ASP A 307 -3.22 -7.27 24.38
C ASP A 307 -4.70 -7.65 24.20
N ALA A 308 -5.33 -7.21 23.10
CA ALA A 308 -6.71 -7.60 22.78
C ALA A 308 -6.88 -9.10 22.51
N VAL A 309 -5.80 -9.80 22.14
CA VAL A 309 -5.83 -11.26 21.87
C VAL A 309 -5.73 -12.09 23.16
N GLY A 310 -5.14 -11.54 24.23
CA GLY A 310 -4.99 -12.23 25.52
C GLY A 310 -6.27 -12.22 26.36
N THR A 311 -7.07 -11.15 26.26
CA THR A 311 -8.26 -10.92 27.10
C THR A 311 -9.45 -11.82 26.74
N THR A 312 -9.50 -12.41 25.54
CA THR A 312 -10.49 -13.44 25.18
C THR A 312 -10.36 -14.71 26.00
N ARG A 313 -9.25 -14.94 26.70
CA ARG A 313 -9.11 -16.04 27.67
C ARG A 313 -9.88 -15.79 28.97
N SER A 314 -9.98 -14.53 29.42
CA SER A 314 -10.56 -14.22 30.74
C SER A 314 -12.09 -14.14 30.74
N ARG A 315 -12.72 -13.86 29.60
CA ARG A 315 -14.20 -13.82 29.50
C ARG A 315 -14.86 -15.20 29.35
N GLY A 316 -14.09 -16.26 29.12
CA GLY A 316 -14.60 -17.61 28.94
C GLY A 316 -14.32 -18.57 30.10
N ALA A 317 -13.71 -18.10 31.19
CA ALA A 317 -13.28 -18.95 32.31
C ALA A 317 -14.13 -18.79 33.60
N ASP A 318 -15.02 -17.79 33.67
CA ASP A 318 -15.76 -17.46 34.90
C ASP A 318 -17.28 -17.77 34.83
N THR A 319 -17.74 -18.70 33.99
CA THR A 319 -19.19 -19.05 33.91
C THR A 319 -19.56 -20.53 33.97
N ASP A 320 -18.66 -21.43 34.36
CA ASP A 320 -18.99 -22.86 34.47
C ASP A 320 -18.75 -23.42 35.89
N GLU A 321 -19.55 -23.00 36.88
CA GLU A 321 -19.91 -23.87 38.02
C GLU A 321 -21.32 -23.51 38.56
N SER A 322 -22.37 -24.01 37.89
CA SER A 322 -23.62 -24.42 38.57
C SER A 322 -24.50 -25.29 37.65
N ASP A 323 -24.38 -26.60 37.88
CA ASP A 323 -25.42 -27.65 37.88
C ASP A 323 -26.80 -27.36 37.25
N SER A 324 -27.23 -28.21 36.31
CA SER A 324 -28.54 -28.91 36.25
C SER A 324 -28.91 -29.29 34.80
N GLY A 325 -29.21 -30.57 34.56
CA GLY A 325 -29.37 -31.15 33.23
C GLY A 325 -30.60 -30.74 32.42
N SER A 326 -30.46 -30.82 31.10
CA SER A 326 -31.48 -31.34 30.17
C SER A 326 -30.89 -31.45 28.75
N GLU A 327 -31.12 -32.58 28.11
CA GLU A 327 -30.71 -32.85 26.75
C GLU A 327 -31.48 -32.02 25.71
N VAL A 328 -30.86 -31.89 24.53
CA VAL A 328 -31.44 -31.46 23.25
C VAL A 328 -31.61 -29.95 23.09
N SER A 329 -30.53 -29.27 22.66
CA SER A 329 -30.63 -28.04 21.87
C SER A 329 -29.45 -27.92 20.90
N ARG A 330 -29.81 -28.11 19.62
CA ARG A 330 -29.17 -27.69 18.37
C ARG A 330 -27.79 -27.04 18.53
N SER A 331 -26.78 -27.71 17.99
CA SER A 331 -25.47 -27.20 17.66
C SER A 331 -25.56 -25.90 16.85
N SER A 332 -25.65 -24.77 17.53
CA SER A 332 -25.17 -23.50 17.00
C SER A 332 -23.65 -23.64 16.84
N PRO A 333 -23.08 -23.37 15.66
CA PRO A 333 -21.63 -23.38 15.53
C PRO A 333 -21.10 -22.29 16.47
N LYS A 334 -20.31 -22.67 17.49
CA LYS A 334 -19.42 -21.72 18.18
C LYS A 334 -18.74 -20.89 17.08
N PRO A 335 -18.61 -19.56 17.19
CA PRO A 335 -17.95 -18.77 16.16
C PRO A 335 -16.50 -19.26 16.07
N SER A 336 -16.25 -20.15 15.10
CA SER A 336 -14.95 -20.65 14.72
C SER A 336 -14.24 -19.52 14.00
N GLY A 337 -13.78 -18.51 14.75
CA GLY A 337 -13.33 -17.29 14.09
C GLY A 337 -12.59 -16.27 14.95
N SER A 338 -12.45 -16.47 16.26
CA SER A 338 -11.56 -15.63 17.04
C SER A 338 -10.12 -16.11 16.90
N LEU A 339 -9.20 -15.17 16.67
CA LEU A 339 -7.77 -15.40 16.71
C LEU A 339 -7.37 -16.04 18.05
N SER A 340 -6.70 -17.18 17.98
CA SER A 340 -6.08 -17.80 19.15
C SER A 340 -4.67 -17.26 19.35
N LEU A 341 -4.23 -17.12 20.60
CA LEU A 341 -2.82 -16.77 20.88
C LEU A 341 -1.87 -17.78 20.23
N SER A 342 -2.20 -19.08 20.26
CA SER A 342 -1.41 -20.13 19.61
C SER A 342 -1.28 -19.90 18.10
N GLY A 343 -2.35 -19.45 17.45
CA GLY A 343 -2.35 -19.06 16.04
C GLY A 343 -1.40 -17.91 15.76
N LEU A 344 -1.45 -16.85 16.58
CA LEU A 344 -0.50 -15.73 16.48
C LEU A 344 0.95 -16.20 16.67
N LEU A 345 1.23 -17.02 17.69
CA LEU A 345 2.58 -17.53 17.96
C LEU A 345 3.12 -18.39 16.81
N ASN A 346 2.27 -19.23 16.21
CA ASN A 346 2.63 -20.05 15.06
C ASN A 346 2.96 -19.21 13.82
N VAL A 347 2.29 -18.07 13.64
CA VAL A 347 2.59 -17.17 12.52
C VAL A 347 3.91 -16.42 12.74
N LEU A 348 4.21 -16.02 13.98
CA LEU A 348 5.43 -15.27 14.31
C LEU A 348 6.70 -16.13 14.31
N ASP A 349 6.59 -17.40 14.72
CA ASP A 349 7.74 -18.27 15.01
C ASP A 349 7.61 -19.68 14.39
N GLY A 350 6.61 -19.89 13.54
CA GLY A 350 6.41 -21.17 12.87
C GLY A 350 7.54 -21.49 11.89
N VAL A 351 7.77 -22.79 11.70
CA VAL A 351 8.75 -23.35 10.76
C VAL A 351 8.51 -22.90 9.32
N ALA A 352 7.24 -22.66 8.95
CA ALA A 352 6.84 -22.18 7.63
C ALA A 352 6.73 -20.65 7.52
N SER A 353 7.10 -19.90 8.57
CA SER A 353 6.93 -18.44 8.55
C SER A 353 8.04 -17.76 7.74
N GLN A 354 7.63 -16.77 6.94
CA GLN A 354 8.53 -16.02 6.07
C GLN A 354 9.43 -15.06 6.87
N GLU A 355 10.64 -14.84 6.36
CA GLU A 355 11.72 -14.09 7.02
C GLU A 355 12.04 -12.77 6.29
N GLY A 356 12.88 -11.93 6.93
CA GLY A 356 13.38 -10.69 6.33
C GLY A 356 12.43 -9.50 6.44
N ARG A 357 11.64 -9.45 7.51
CA ARG A 357 10.73 -8.35 7.85
C ARG A 357 11.00 -7.85 9.27
N VAL A 358 10.73 -6.57 9.49
CA VAL A 358 10.78 -5.94 10.81
C VAL A 358 9.38 -6.01 11.41
N LEU A 359 9.24 -6.68 12.55
CA LEU A 359 7.98 -6.79 13.26
C LEU A 359 7.94 -5.77 14.41
N ILE A 360 6.93 -4.92 14.46
CA ILE A 360 6.67 -4.00 15.56
C ILE A 360 5.30 -4.33 16.14
N MET A 361 5.25 -4.59 17.44
CA MET A 361 4.03 -4.83 18.20
C MET A 361 3.80 -3.65 19.14
N THR A 362 2.58 -3.16 19.22
CA THR A 362 2.19 -2.13 20.19
C THR A 362 1.22 -2.70 21.22
N THR A 363 1.37 -2.30 22.48
CA THR A 363 0.43 -2.63 23.54
C THR A 363 0.31 -1.48 24.54
N ASN A 364 -0.85 -1.34 25.17
CA ASN A 364 -1.02 -0.41 26.29
C ASN A 364 -0.69 -1.05 27.64
N HIS A 365 -0.80 -2.38 27.73
CA HIS A 365 -0.73 -3.17 28.96
C HIS A 365 0.19 -4.38 28.77
N ILE A 366 1.48 -4.22 29.07
CA ILE A 366 2.46 -5.31 28.92
C ILE A 366 2.15 -6.48 29.86
N GLU A 367 1.52 -6.20 31.00
CA GLU A 367 1.07 -7.15 32.00
C GLU A 367 0.00 -8.12 31.50
N HIS A 368 -0.77 -7.74 30.47
CA HIS A 368 -1.78 -8.60 29.84
C HIS A 368 -1.20 -9.53 28.77
N LEU A 369 0.09 -9.38 28.43
CA LEU A 369 0.72 -10.20 27.40
C LEU A 369 1.24 -11.52 27.96
N ASP A 370 0.97 -12.60 27.23
CA ASP A 370 1.48 -13.92 27.56
C ASP A 370 3.01 -13.94 27.46
N GLY A 371 3.66 -14.51 28.48
CA GLY A 371 5.11 -14.66 28.54
C GLY A 371 5.72 -15.40 27.34
N ALA A 372 4.93 -16.23 26.64
CA ALA A 372 5.34 -16.90 25.42
C ALA A 372 5.46 -15.95 24.21
N LEU A 373 4.69 -14.87 24.14
CA LEU A 373 4.76 -13.89 23.05
C LEU A 373 6.03 -13.05 23.13
N ILE A 374 6.44 -12.69 24.34
CA ILE A 374 7.54 -11.76 24.61
C ILE A 374 8.91 -12.43 24.76
N ARG A 375 9.05 -13.70 24.33
CA ARG A 375 10.32 -14.44 24.39
C ARG A 375 11.29 -13.95 23.31
N PRO A 376 12.62 -14.00 23.55
CA PRO A 376 13.63 -13.77 22.53
C PRO A 376 13.41 -14.66 21.30
N GLY A 377 13.61 -14.13 20.10
CA GLY A 377 13.25 -14.76 18.82
C GLY A 377 11.88 -14.31 18.28
N ARG A 378 10.97 -13.88 19.16
CA ARG A 378 9.68 -13.22 18.79
C ARG A 378 9.72 -11.73 19.09
N VAL A 379 10.21 -11.39 20.27
CA VAL A 379 10.47 -10.01 20.71
C VAL A 379 11.92 -9.93 21.18
N ASP A 380 12.75 -9.24 20.41
CA ASP A 380 14.17 -9.07 20.68
C ASP A 380 14.44 -7.80 21.48
N LYS A 381 13.59 -6.77 21.32
CA LYS A 381 13.72 -5.48 22.00
C LYS A 381 12.36 -5.04 22.55
N LYS A 382 12.36 -4.61 23.81
CA LYS A 382 11.20 -4.04 24.51
C LYS A 382 11.50 -2.57 24.79
N ILE A 383 10.59 -1.69 24.40
CA ILE A 383 10.74 -0.24 24.53
C ILE A 383 9.54 0.29 25.29
N GLU A 384 9.83 0.87 26.45
CA GLU A 384 8.84 1.53 27.28
C GLU A 384 8.62 2.96 26.82
N PHE A 385 7.36 3.33 26.69
CA PHE A 385 6.90 4.70 26.46
C PHE A 385 6.31 5.24 27.76
N GLU A 386 7.13 6.01 28.45
CA GLU A 386 6.75 6.72 29.66
C GLU A 386 5.86 7.93 29.33
N LEU A 387 5.28 8.51 30.38
CA LEU A 387 4.61 9.82 30.28
C LEU A 387 5.65 10.92 30.04
N ALA A 388 5.20 12.13 29.72
CA ALA A 388 6.12 13.20 29.33
C ALA A 388 7.00 13.65 30.50
N ASP A 389 8.32 13.58 30.32
CA ASP A 389 9.31 14.21 31.18
C ASP A 389 9.55 15.67 30.76
N ALA A 390 10.29 16.45 31.57
CA ALA A 390 10.58 17.85 31.27
C ALA A 390 11.29 18.04 29.90
N GLU A 391 12.09 17.07 29.46
CA GLU A 391 12.78 17.13 28.17
C GLU A 391 11.79 16.98 27.00
N VAL A 392 10.88 16.01 27.11
CA VAL A 392 9.79 15.76 26.15
C VAL A 392 8.88 16.98 26.09
N VAL A 393 8.50 17.55 27.23
CA VAL A 393 7.66 18.77 27.28
C VAL A 393 8.33 19.94 26.58
N ARG A 394 9.62 20.17 26.85
CA ARG A 394 10.40 21.21 26.18
C ARG A 394 10.47 20.99 24.67
N LYS A 395 10.75 19.76 24.22
CA LYS A 395 10.80 19.41 22.80
C LYS A 395 9.45 19.61 22.12
N LEU A 396 8.35 19.22 22.75
CA LEU A 396 7.00 19.45 22.22
C LEU A 396 6.69 20.94 22.06
N PHE A 397 7.06 21.76 23.05
CA PHE A 397 6.88 23.21 22.98
C PHE A 397 7.67 23.83 21.82
N CYS A 398 8.96 23.47 21.69
CA CYS A 398 9.79 23.89 20.56
C CYS A 398 9.19 23.45 19.22
N THR A 399 8.71 22.20 19.12
CA THR A 399 8.13 21.66 17.87
C THR A 399 6.89 22.45 17.41
N VAL A 400 6.13 23.05 18.33
CA VAL A 400 4.91 23.80 17.99
C VAL A 400 5.19 25.28 17.69
N PHE A 401 6.19 25.88 18.34
CA PHE A 401 6.39 27.34 18.33
C PHE A 401 7.69 27.82 17.68
N GLU A 402 8.70 26.96 17.49
CA GLU A 402 9.91 27.35 16.74
C GLU A 402 9.56 27.61 15.27
N GLN A 403 10.11 28.71 14.74
CA GLN A 403 9.90 29.15 13.38
C GLN A 403 10.83 28.39 12.42
N SER A 404 10.26 27.89 11.33
CA SER A 404 10.99 27.21 10.26
C SER A 404 11.65 28.20 9.28
N GLU A 405 12.54 27.69 8.42
CA GLU A 405 13.14 28.47 7.31
C GLU A 405 12.11 28.99 6.32
N GLU A 406 10.99 28.29 6.19
CA GLU A 406 9.91 28.64 5.26
C GLU A 406 9.04 29.79 5.80
N GLU A 407 8.96 29.95 7.12
CA GLU A 407 8.11 30.96 7.77
C GLU A 407 8.82 32.31 7.97
N MET A 408 10.14 32.30 8.19
CA MET A 408 10.95 33.52 8.32
C MET A 408 12.31 33.39 7.62
N SER A 409 12.51 34.19 6.56
CA SER A 409 13.74 34.22 5.76
C SER A 409 14.94 34.81 6.50
N ASP A 410 14.69 35.70 7.47
CA ASP A 410 15.74 36.46 8.14
C ASP A 410 16.34 35.65 9.30
N ALA A 411 17.52 35.07 9.06
CA ALA A 411 18.19 34.18 10.01
C ALA A 411 18.41 34.81 11.40
N GLU A 412 18.84 36.07 11.49
CA GLU A 412 19.11 36.72 12.79
C GLU A 412 17.85 36.94 13.64
N THR A 413 16.74 37.31 13.00
CA THR A 413 15.45 37.52 13.69
C THR A 413 14.85 36.19 14.13
N ARG A 414 14.98 35.18 13.28
CA ARG A 414 14.55 33.81 13.57
C ARG A 414 15.30 33.20 14.74
N ASP A 415 16.62 33.32 14.77
CA ASP A 415 17.44 32.75 15.83
C ASP A 415 17.12 33.40 17.19
N LYS A 416 16.91 34.73 17.22
CA LYS A 416 16.45 35.44 18.43
C LYS A 416 15.07 34.96 18.90
N SER A 417 14.09 34.88 17.98
CA SER A 417 12.74 34.40 18.32
C SER A 417 12.76 32.94 18.81
N ASN A 418 13.55 32.08 18.18
CA ASN A 418 13.65 30.67 18.58
C ASN A 418 14.35 30.53 19.94
N GLU A 419 15.32 31.39 20.24
CA GLU A 419 15.92 31.44 21.57
C GLU A 419 14.91 31.87 22.66
N ASP A 420 14.08 32.87 22.38
CA ASP A 420 12.99 33.27 23.28
C ASP A 420 11.99 32.12 23.51
N VAL A 421 11.62 31.39 22.44
CA VAL A 421 10.76 30.20 22.52
C VAL A 421 11.40 29.11 23.37
N ARG A 422 12.70 28.86 23.24
CA ARG A 422 13.43 27.88 24.05
C ARG A 422 13.44 28.26 25.53
N GLN A 423 13.58 29.55 25.86
CA GLN A 423 13.47 30.03 27.23
C GLN A 423 12.06 29.83 27.81
N LEU A 424 11.02 30.12 27.01
CA LEU A 424 9.63 29.85 27.39
C LEU A 424 9.35 28.36 27.56
N ALA A 425 9.95 27.51 26.72
CA ALA A 425 9.83 26.06 26.81
C ALA A 425 10.35 25.51 28.14
N VAL A 426 11.46 26.05 28.66
CA VAL A 426 12.00 25.70 29.98
C VAL A 426 11.03 26.09 31.10
N ARG A 427 10.44 27.30 31.02
CA ARG A 427 9.44 27.75 32.01
C ARG A 427 8.17 26.91 31.96
N PHE A 428 7.71 26.56 30.76
CA PHE A 428 6.54 25.71 30.55
C PHE A 428 6.78 24.29 31.10
N ALA A 429 7.95 23.71 30.84
CA ALA A 429 8.34 22.43 31.41
C ALA A 429 8.39 22.44 32.95
N GLY A 430 8.71 23.58 33.58
CA GLY A 430 8.64 23.74 35.05
C GLY A 430 7.21 23.89 35.60
N ALA A 431 6.26 24.36 34.79
CA ALA A 431 4.85 24.51 35.17
C ALA A 431 4.05 23.20 35.01
N VAL A 432 4.49 22.30 34.12
CA VAL A 432 3.86 21.00 33.88
C VAL A 432 4.51 19.94 34.77
N PRO A 433 3.75 19.20 35.60
CA PRO A 433 4.30 18.14 36.43
C PRO A 433 4.84 16.98 35.59
N GLU A 434 6.03 16.50 35.95
CA GLU A 434 6.72 15.42 35.26
C GLU A 434 5.98 14.09 35.38
N LEU A 435 6.01 13.30 34.29
CA LEU A 435 5.49 11.94 34.22
C LEU A 435 3.99 11.79 34.58
N GLU A 436 3.20 12.86 34.46
CA GLU A 436 1.77 12.83 34.76
C GLU A 436 0.90 12.78 33.50
N PHE A 437 1.27 13.55 32.47
CA PHE A 437 0.48 13.72 31.24
C PHE A 437 1.13 13.03 30.04
N SER A 438 0.29 12.57 29.10
CA SER A 438 0.81 11.99 27.86
C SER A 438 1.32 13.09 26.93
N PRO A 439 2.33 12.81 26.08
CA PRO A 439 2.75 13.70 25.01
C PRO A 439 1.58 14.20 24.13
N ALA A 440 0.58 13.36 23.87
CA ALA A 440 -0.61 13.74 23.11
C ALA A 440 -1.49 14.78 23.82
N ASP A 441 -1.67 14.66 25.14
CA ASP A 441 -2.46 15.62 25.93
C ASP A 441 -1.81 17.01 25.90
N ILE A 442 -0.49 17.04 26.10
CA ILE A 442 0.31 18.27 26.09
C ILE A 442 0.30 18.88 24.69
N LEU A 443 0.53 18.07 23.65
CA LEU A 443 0.50 18.54 22.27
C LEU A 443 -0.89 19.13 21.91
N SER A 444 -1.98 18.50 22.34
CA SER A 444 -3.33 19.03 22.11
C SER A 444 -3.53 20.39 22.78
N PHE A 445 -2.97 20.61 23.97
CA PHE A 445 -3.02 21.89 24.66
C PHE A 445 -2.20 22.96 23.93
N LEU A 446 -0.99 22.62 23.50
CA LEU A 446 -0.13 23.54 22.76
C LEU A 446 -0.75 23.95 21.42
N LEU A 447 -1.35 23.00 20.70
CA LEU A 447 -2.05 23.28 19.44
C LEU A 447 -3.29 24.16 19.62
N ALA A 448 -4.01 24.04 20.74
CA ALA A 448 -5.11 24.95 21.07
C ALA A 448 -4.63 26.40 21.28
N ASN A 449 -3.38 26.57 21.71
CA ASN A 449 -2.73 27.86 21.95
C ASN A 449 -1.70 28.24 20.86
N ARG A 450 -1.81 27.67 19.65
CA ARG A 450 -0.85 27.86 18.55
C ARG A 450 -0.55 29.30 18.17
N GLY A 451 -1.43 30.25 18.53
CA GLY A 451 -1.28 31.66 18.17
C GLY A 451 -0.27 32.43 19.02
N SER A 452 0.10 31.94 20.21
CA SER A 452 1.09 32.63 21.06
C SER A 452 1.72 31.71 22.09
N PRO A 453 3.07 31.64 22.15
CA PRO A 453 3.77 30.83 23.16
C PRO A 453 3.58 31.37 24.58
N SER A 454 3.47 32.69 24.74
CA SER A 454 3.26 33.34 26.04
C SER A 454 1.87 33.03 26.62
N SER A 455 0.84 32.94 25.77
CA SER A 455 -0.51 32.54 26.19
C SER A 455 -0.52 31.10 26.70
N ALA A 456 0.17 30.19 25.99
CA ALA A 456 0.27 28.79 26.41
C ALA A 456 0.92 28.65 27.80
N LEU A 457 1.89 29.50 28.14
CA LEU A 457 2.49 29.53 29.47
C LEU A 457 1.52 30.07 30.54
N ALA A 458 0.79 31.14 30.25
CA ALA A 458 -0.17 31.72 31.18
C ALA A 458 -1.32 30.76 31.52
N ASP A 459 -1.79 29.99 30.53
CA ASP A 459 -2.90 29.05 30.69
C ASP A 459 -2.46 27.66 31.18
N ALA A 460 -1.15 27.40 31.31
CA ALA A 460 -0.59 26.10 31.64
C ALA A 460 -1.11 25.55 32.99
N GLU A 461 -1.00 26.34 34.06
CA GLU A 461 -1.41 25.93 35.40
C GLU A 461 -2.92 25.65 35.48
N GLY A 462 -3.72 26.49 34.81
CA GLY A 462 -5.17 26.31 34.70
C GLY A 462 -5.55 25.02 33.98
N TRP A 463 -4.82 24.70 32.90
CA TRP A 463 -5.00 23.45 32.17
C TRP A 463 -4.60 22.22 33.00
N VAL A 464 -3.47 22.25 33.71
CA VAL A 464 -3.04 21.15 34.60
C VAL A 464 -4.12 20.87 35.65
N PHE A 465 -4.67 21.91 36.28
CA PHE A 465 -5.74 21.76 37.28
C PHE A 465 -7.03 21.18 36.68
N LYS A 466 -7.45 21.67 35.50
CA LYS A 466 -8.65 21.19 34.80
C LYS A 466 -8.51 19.72 34.39
N THR A 467 -7.36 19.34 33.84
CA THR A 467 -7.10 17.98 33.35
C THR A 467 -7.02 16.99 34.51
N ARG A 468 -6.42 17.38 35.65
CA ARG A 468 -6.48 16.59 36.89
C ARG A 468 -7.91 16.32 37.34
N LYS A 469 -8.77 17.35 37.42
CA LYS A 469 -10.18 17.18 37.80
C LYS A 469 -10.96 16.30 36.84
N GLY A 470 -10.76 16.47 35.53
CA GLY A 470 -11.39 15.62 34.50
C GLY A 470 -10.91 14.17 34.54
N GLY A 471 -9.63 13.93 34.87
CA GLY A 471 -9.06 12.61 35.08
C GLY A 471 -9.60 11.90 36.33
N THR A 472 -9.85 12.65 37.41
CA THR A 472 -10.46 12.10 38.64
C THR A 472 -11.91 11.65 38.40
N LEU A 473 -12.69 12.42 37.64
CA LEU A 473 -14.06 12.04 37.23
C LEU A 473 -14.06 10.76 36.37
N ARG A 474 -13.18 10.68 35.36
CA ARG A 474 -13.03 9.47 34.53
C ARG A 474 -12.54 8.25 35.30
N ARG A 475 -11.70 8.43 36.33
CA ARG A 475 -11.27 7.34 37.22
C ARG A 475 -12.47 6.82 38.02
N CYS A 476 -13.25 7.67 38.69
CA CYS A 476 -14.41 7.20 39.46
C CYS A 476 -15.42 6.40 38.62
N ASP A 477 -15.65 6.78 37.36
CA ASP A 477 -16.58 6.05 36.48
C ASP A 477 -16.03 4.69 36.00
N SER A 478 -14.70 4.49 36.00
CA SER A 478 -14.09 3.19 35.66
C SER A 478 -14.11 2.16 36.80
N TRP A 479 -14.36 2.60 38.03
CA TRP A 479 -14.48 1.74 39.23
C TRP A 479 -15.95 1.55 39.66
N GLY A 480 -16.91 2.10 38.92
CA GLY A 480 -18.33 2.07 39.27
C GLY A 480 -19.17 1.28 38.26
N GLN A 481 -18.99 -0.03 38.20
CA GLN A 481 -20.02 -0.97 37.71
C GLN A 481 -19.73 -2.37 38.27
N SER A 482 -19.91 -2.49 39.58
CA SER A 482 -20.09 -3.76 40.28
C SER A 482 -20.75 -3.44 41.61
N ASP A 483 -22.07 -3.25 41.54
CA ASP A 483 -23.00 -3.52 42.64
C ASP A 483 -23.90 -4.68 42.20
#